data_AF-A0A435A095-F1
#
_entry.id   AF-A0A435A095-F1
#
_cell.length_a   1.000
_cell.length_b   1.000
_cell.length_c   1.000
_cell.angle_alpha   90.00
_cell.angle_beta   90.00
_cell.angle_gamma   90.00
#
_symmetry.space_group_name_H-M   'P 1'
#
loop_
_entity.id
_entity.type
_entity.pdbx_description
1 polymer ?
#
loop_
_entity_poly.entity_id
_entity_poly.type
_entity_poly.pdbx_seq_one_letter_code
_entity_poly.pdbx_strand_id
1 'polypeptide(L)'
;ADELLAMRARRELEQGAGVDEVPGSFASVIAQMAANGHSAKEVQTALSELCVGPTMTAHPTEAKRVTVLEIHRRIYRKLTELDQPRWAPRERDLLVADLESEIELLWMTGELRLERPTVEREIAWGLHFFREVIFEATPQLYGKLQGAFERHYPEEPIRVPSFMRYASWIGGDRDGNPNVTAAVTAHAMAEYRNT
;
A
#
# COMPACT_ATOMS: atom_id res chain seq x y z
N ALA A 1 -7.69 -3.36 -14.08
CA ALA A 1 -7.58 -4.73 -14.60
C ALA A 1 -6.17 -5.25 -14.41
N ASP A 2 -5.15 -4.52 -14.86
CA ASP A 2 -3.73 -4.90 -14.74
C ASP A 2 -3.29 -5.21 -13.31
N GLU A 3 -3.67 -4.39 -12.33
CA GLU A 3 -3.37 -4.65 -10.91
C GLU A 3 -3.92 -5.99 -10.43
N LEU A 4 -5.15 -6.34 -10.82
CA LEU A 4 -5.79 -7.61 -10.46
C LEU A 4 -5.08 -8.79 -11.12
N LEU A 5 -4.75 -8.67 -12.42
CA LEU A 5 -4.03 -9.70 -13.15
C LEU A 5 -2.63 -9.93 -12.55
N ALA A 6 -1.93 -8.87 -12.18
CA ALA A 6 -0.64 -8.96 -11.50
C ALA A 6 -0.76 -9.67 -10.14
N MET A 7 -1.78 -9.34 -9.34
CA MET A 7 -2.04 -10.05 -8.07
C MET A 7 -2.41 -11.52 -8.29
N ARG A 8 -3.18 -11.82 -9.34
CA ARG A 8 -3.57 -13.19 -9.70
C ARG A 8 -2.37 -14.02 -10.11
N ALA A 9 -1.56 -13.53 -11.04
CA ALA A 9 -0.33 -14.20 -11.47
C ALA A 9 0.60 -14.50 -10.28
N ARG A 10 0.71 -13.55 -9.34
CA ARG A 10 1.49 -13.73 -8.11
C ARG A 10 0.93 -14.85 -7.23
N ARG A 11 -0.39 -14.93 -7.06
CA ARG A 11 -1.05 -16.00 -6.30
C ARG A 11 -0.94 -17.37 -6.97
N GLU A 12 -1.07 -17.42 -8.29
CA GLU A 12 -0.93 -18.67 -9.05
C GLU A 12 0.50 -19.23 -8.93
N LEU A 13 1.52 -18.36 -9.01
CA LEU A 13 2.90 -18.73 -8.73
C LEU A 13 3.08 -19.24 -7.29
N GLU A 14 2.55 -18.52 -6.31
CA GLU A 14 2.64 -18.91 -4.89
C GLU A 14 1.96 -20.25 -4.61
N GLN A 15 0.79 -20.52 -5.20
CA GLN A 15 0.06 -21.79 -5.05
C GLN A 15 0.73 -22.95 -5.78
N GLY A 16 1.29 -22.71 -6.97
CA GLY A 16 1.87 -23.76 -7.80
C GLY A 16 3.31 -24.11 -7.42
N ALA A 17 4.16 -23.11 -7.22
CA ALA A 17 5.60 -23.26 -7.03
C ALA A 17 6.05 -23.00 -5.58
N GLY A 18 5.17 -22.45 -4.73
CA GLY A 18 5.47 -22.11 -3.35
C GLY A 18 5.84 -20.64 -3.14
N VAL A 19 5.85 -20.22 -1.88
CA VAL A 19 6.02 -18.80 -1.50
C VAL A 19 7.42 -18.25 -1.81
N ASP A 20 8.45 -19.09 -1.82
CA ASP A 20 9.85 -18.70 -2.08
C ASP A 20 10.12 -18.44 -3.57
N GLU A 21 9.27 -18.98 -4.46
CA GLU A 21 9.39 -18.82 -5.92
C GLU A 21 8.76 -17.51 -6.41
N VAL A 22 8.09 -16.76 -5.54
CA VAL A 22 7.49 -15.47 -5.89
C VAL A 22 8.59 -14.39 -5.98
N PRO A 23 8.96 -13.91 -7.19
CA PRO A 23 10.13 -13.05 -7.34
C PRO A 23 9.96 -11.71 -6.62
N GLY A 24 11.03 -11.26 -5.96
CA GLY A 24 11.03 -10.00 -5.20
C GLY A 24 10.13 -10.01 -3.95
N SER A 25 9.64 -11.18 -3.52
CA SER A 25 9.02 -11.33 -2.20
C SER A 25 10.08 -11.45 -1.10
N PHE A 26 9.70 -11.13 0.15
CA PHE A 26 10.59 -11.41 1.30
C PHE A 26 10.96 -12.89 1.38
N ALA A 27 10.00 -13.79 1.18
CA ALA A 27 10.24 -15.23 1.20
C ALA A 27 11.35 -15.63 0.23
N SER A 28 11.26 -15.18 -1.03
CA SER A 28 12.26 -15.45 -2.06
C SER A 28 13.64 -14.87 -1.72
N VAL A 29 13.71 -13.61 -1.25
CA VAL A 29 14.98 -12.97 -0.91
C VAL A 29 15.64 -13.65 0.29
N ILE A 30 14.87 -13.95 1.34
CA ILE A 30 15.41 -14.62 2.53
C ILE A 30 15.82 -16.06 2.21
N ALA A 31 15.07 -16.79 1.35
CA ALA A 31 15.47 -18.10 0.86
C ALA A 31 16.81 -18.07 0.14
N GLN A 32 17.01 -17.09 -0.76
CA GLN A 32 18.28 -16.90 -1.47
C GLN A 32 19.43 -16.55 -0.52
N MET A 33 19.17 -15.73 0.50
CA MET A 33 20.18 -15.40 1.51
C MET A 33 20.63 -16.64 2.29
N ALA A 34 19.69 -17.48 2.72
CA ALA A 34 19.98 -18.74 3.40
C ALA A 34 20.74 -19.71 2.49
N ALA A 35 20.31 -19.85 1.23
CA ALA A 35 20.97 -20.72 0.24
C ALA A 35 22.41 -20.28 -0.07
N ASN A 36 22.70 -18.97 0.01
CA ASN A 36 24.05 -18.42 -0.16
C ASN A 36 24.93 -18.56 1.10
N GLY A 37 24.42 -19.17 2.18
CA GLY A 37 25.19 -19.47 3.39
C GLY A 37 25.35 -18.29 4.35
N HIS A 38 24.53 -17.24 4.24
CA HIS A 38 24.54 -16.14 5.21
C HIS A 38 24.00 -16.61 6.56
N SER A 39 24.80 -16.46 7.61
CA SER A 39 24.43 -16.84 8.98
C SER A 39 23.37 -15.92 9.56
N ALA A 40 22.54 -16.41 10.49
CA ALA A 40 21.51 -15.61 11.13
C ALA A 40 22.08 -14.35 11.82
N LYS A 41 23.30 -14.45 12.35
CA LYS A 41 24.01 -13.32 12.98
C LYS A 41 24.36 -12.21 11.99
N GLU A 42 24.84 -12.55 10.80
CA GLU A 42 25.14 -11.56 9.75
C GLU A 42 23.85 -10.86 9.31
N VAL A 43 22.78 -11.63 9.11
CA VAL A 43 21.46 -11.11 8.74
C VAL A 43 20.90 -10.21 9.84
N GLN A 44 20.97 -10.61 11.10
CA GLN A 44 20.53 -9.80 12.24
C GLN A 44 21.28 -8.47 12.32
N THR A 45 22.58 -8.48 12.03
CA THR A 45 23.41 -7.26 12.05
C THR A 45 22.94 -6.28 10.97
N ALA A 46 22.82 -6.75 9.72
CA ALA A 46 22.33 -5.94 8.61
C ALA A 46 20.89 -5.43 8.85
N LEU A 47 20.01 -6.28 9.37
CA LEU A 47 18.63 -5.94 9.66
C LEU A 47 18.51 -4.89 10.77
N SER A 48 19.43 -4.88 11.74
CA SER A 48 19.44 -3.91 12.84
C SER A 48 19.79 -2.48 12.38
N GLU A 49 20.47 -2.36 11.24
CA GLU A 49 20.84 -1.07 10.63
C GLU A 49 19.84 -0.63 9.55
N LEU A 50 18.92 -1.50 9.15
CA LEU A 50 17.95 -1.21 8.11
C LEU A 50 17.05 -0.04 8.52
N CYS A 51 16.98 0.96 7.65
CA CYS A 51 16.08 2.10 7.79
C CYS A 51 15.49 2.45 6.42
N VAL A 52 14.18 2.33 6.31
CA VAL A 52 13.43 2.65 5.09
C VAL A 52 12.50 3.81 5.39
N GLY A 53 12.66 4.89 4.62
CA GLY A 53 12.04 6.18 4.89
C GLY A 53 11.06 6.68 3.82
N PRO A 54 9.91 6.02 3.53
CA PRO A 54 9.02 6.50 2.49
C PRO A 54 8.49 7.88 2.83
N THR A 55 8.66 8.83 1.91
CA THR A 55 8.20 10.21 2.07
C THR A 55 6.99 10.46 1.19
N MET A 56 5.87 10.79 1.81
CA MET A 56 4.63 11.15 1.13
C MET A 56 4.75 12.56 0.56
N THR A 57 4.40 12.72 -0.72
CA THR A 57 4.37 14.01 -1.40
C THR A 57 2.97 14.28 -1.93
N ALA A 58 2.61 15.56 -2.06
CA ALA A 58 1.39 15.92 -2.76
C ALA A 58 1.59 15.65 -4.25
N HIS A 59 0.66 14.93 -4.89
CA HIS A 59 0.78 14.67 -6.31
C HIS A 59 0.39 15.94 -7.10
N PRO A 60 1.31 16.56 -7.87
CA PRO A 60 1.07 17.89 -8.43
C PRO A 60 0.02 17.92 -9.55
N THR A 61 -0.21 16.80 -10.24
CA THR A 61 -1.04 16.73 -11.47
C THR A 61 -2.21 15.75 -11.43
N GLU A 62 -2.22 14.78 -10.52
CA GLU A 62 -3.23 13.73 -10.48
C GLU A 62 -4.15 13.95 -9.29
N ALA A 63 -4.92 15.03 -9.38
CA ALA A 63 -5.88 15.38 -8.35
C ALA A 63 -7.15 14.51 -8.47
N LYS A 64 -7.01 13.18 -8.62
CA LYS A 64 -8.15 12.26 -8.56
C LYS A 64 -8.90 12.56 -7.27
N ARG A 65 -10.22 12.73 -7.39
CA ARG A 65 -11.07 13.02 -6.21
C ARG A 65 -11.00 11.82 -5.27
N VAL A 66 -11.11 12.06 -3.96
CA VAL A 66 -11.17 10.97 -2.95
C VAL A 66 -12.28 9.98 -3.33
N THR A 67 -13.43 10.52 -3.73
CA THR A 67 -14.57 9.77 -4.26
C THR A 67 -14.19 8.86 -5.43
N VAL A 68 -13.34 9.33 -6.35
CA VAL A 68 -12.87 8.54 -7.51
C VAL A 68 -11.97 7.39 -7.06
N LEU A 69 -11.02 7.65 -6.14
CA LEU A 69 -10.17 6.59 -5.58
C LEU A 69 -10.98 5.55 -4.79
N GLU A 70 -12.00 5.99 -4.05
CA GLU A 70 -12.93 5.09 -3.35
C GLU A 70 -13.75 4.25 -4.32
N ILE A 71 -14.26 4.84 -5.41
CA ILE A 71 -14.96 4.11 -6.47
C ILE A 71 -14.02 3.07 -7.09
N HIS A 72 -12.77 3.44 -7.43
CA HIS A 72 -11.77 2.48 -7.91
C HIS A 72 -11.52 1.36 -6.91
N ARG A 73 -11.40 1.66 -5.60
CA ARG A 73 -11.23 0.65 -4.55
C ARG A 73 -12.43 -0.31 -4.48
N ARG A 74 -13.66 0.20 -4.64
CA ARG A 74 -14.88 -0.63 -4.68
C ARG A 74 -14.93 -1.51 -5.93
N ILE A 75 -14.63 -0.95 -7.10
CA ILE A 75 -14.49 -1.69 -8.37
C ILE A 75 -13.47 -2.81 -8.21
N TYR A 76 -12.28 -2.52 -7.68
CA TYR A 76 -11.23 -3.51 -7.44
C TYR A 76 -11.69 -4.65 -6.54
N ARG A 77 -12.37 -4.33 -5.42
CA ARG A 77 -12.92 -5.32 -4.48
C ARG A 77 -13.97 -6.21 -5.15
N LYS A 78 -14.91 -5.61 -5.90
CA LYS A 78 -15.95 -6.35 -6.63
C LYS A 78 -15.35 -7.26 -7.72
N LEU A 79 -14.34 -6.80 -8.45
CA LEU A 79 -13.60 -7.64 -9.40
C LEU A 79 -12.90 -8.82 -8.71
N THR A 80 -12.27 -8.58 -7.56
CA THR A 80 -11.63 -9.63 -6.76
C THR A 80 -12.64 -10.64 -6.21
N GLU A 81 -13.85 -10.18 -5.87
CA GLU A 81 -14.95 -11.02 -5.41
C GLU A 81 -15.50 -11.89 -6.55
N LEU A 82 -15.70 -11.31 -7.74
CA LEU A 82 -16.16 -11.99 -8.94
C LEU A 82 -15.22 -13.10 -9.42
N ASP A 83 -13.91 -12.98 -9.16
CA ASP A 83 -12.91 -13.99 -9.55
C ASP A 83 -12.96 -15.25 -8.67
N GLN A 84 -13.76 -15.26 -7.60
CA GLN A 84 -13.91 -16.43 -6.73
C GLN A 84 -14.83 -17.49 -7.38
N PRO A 85 -14.40 -18.76 -7.50
CA PRO A 85 -15.14 -19.80 -8.22
C PRO A 85 -16.37 -20.36 -7.48
N ARG A 86 -16.89 -19.64 -6.47
CA ARG A 86 -17.91 -20.14 -5.53
C ARG A 86 -19.35 -19.72 -5.85
N TRP A 87 -19.55 -18.80 -6.78
CA TRP A 87 -20.84 -18.14 -7.00
C TRP A 87 -21.76 -18.93 -7.92
N ALA A 88 -23.03 -19.06 -7.53
CA ALA A 88 -24.06 -19.56 -8.43
C ALA A 88 -24.34 -18.54 -9.56
N PRO A 89 -24.88 -18.95 -10.72
CA PRO A 89 -25.12 -18.05 -11.84
C PRO A 89 -25.90 -16.77 -11.47
N ARG A 90 -26.98 -16.91 -10.70
CA ARG A 90 -27.79 -15.78 -10.24
C ARG A 90 -27.04 -14.82 -9.30
N GLU A 91 -26.17 -15.35 -8.43
CA GLU A 91 -25.35 -14.52 -7.52
C GLU A 91 -24.28 -13.78 -8.30
N ARG A 92 -23.70 -14.44 -9.31
CA ARG A 92 -22.74 -13.83 -10.22
C ARG A 92 -23.37 -12.69 -11.01
N ASP A 93 -24.60 -12.86 -11.52
CA ASP A 93 -25.32 -11.81 -12.25
C ASP A 93 -25.56 -10.58 -11.37
N LEU A 94 -25.89 -10.77 -10.09
CA LEU A 94 -26.03 -9.67 -9.12
C LEU A 94 -24.69 -8.94 -8.89
N LEU A 95 -23.59 -9.68 -8.72
CA LEU A 95 -22.25 -9.09 -8.56
C LEU A 95 -21.81 -8.30 -9.80
N VAL A 96 -22.18 -8.76 -11.00
CA VAL A 96 -21.92 -8.03 -12.26
C VAL A 96 -22.73 -6.75 -12.33
N ALA A 97 -24.03 -6.78 -12.05
CA ALA A 97 -24.88 -5.57 -12.03
C ALA A 97 -24.39 -4.54 -11.01
N ASP A 98 -23.95 -5.00 -9.86
CA ASP A 98 -23.31 -4.20 -8.82
C ASP A 98 -22.01 -3.53 -9.28
N LEU A 99 -21.19 -4.25 -10.04
CA LEU A 99 -19.95 -3.73 -10.62
C LEU A 99 -20.25 -2.69 -11.71
N GLU A 100 -21.23 -2.96 -12.58
CA GLU A 100 -21.70 -2.02 -13.60
C GLU A 100 -22.16 -0.70 -12.97
N SER A 101 -22.88 -0.78 -11.85
CA SER A 101 -23.34 0.40 -11.10
C SER A 101 -22.17 1.26 -10.58
N GLU A 102 -21.08 0.64 -10.11
CA GLU A 102 -19.88 1.39 -9.67
C GLU A 102 -19.13 2.03 -10.85
N ILE A 103 -19.12 1.37 -12.01
CA ILE A 103 -18.53 1.93 -13.24
C ILE A 103 -19.35 3.13 -13.74
N GLU A 104 -20.68 3.03 -13.70
CA GLU A 104 -21.56 4.15 -14.05
C GLU A 104 -21.37 5.32 -13.08
N LEU A 105 -21.26 5.04 -11.78
CA LEU A 105 -20.95 6.06 -10.77
C LEU A 105 -19.60 6.75 -11.03
N LEU A 106 -18.57 5.99 -11.42
CA LEU A 106 -17.28 6.54 -11.82
C LEU A 106 -17.44 7.51 -12.99
N TRP A 107 -18.15 7.07 -14.04
CA TRP A 107 -18.41 7.86 -15.24
C TRP A 107 -19.13 9.17 -14.93
N MET A 108 -20.18 9.13 -14.10
CA MET A 108 -20.96 10.31 -13.70
C MET A 108 -20.18 11.26 -12.78
N THR A 109 -19.28 10.74 -11.94
CA THR A 109 -18.53 11.56 -10.96
C THR A 109 -17.50 12.47 -11.63
N GLY A 110 -16.94 12.02 -12.77
CA GLY A 110 -15.82 12.67 -13.45
C GLY A 110 -14.50 12.50 -12.68
N GLU A 111 -13.47 12.04 -13.36
CA GLU A 111 -12.20 11.66 -12.71
C GLU A 111 -11.35 12.86 -12.28
N LEU A 112 -11.50 13.98 -12.98
CA LEU A 112 -10.64 15.15 -12.82
C LEU A 112 -11.26 16.18 -11.87
N ARG A 113 -10.40 16.74 -11.01
CA ARG A 113 -10.73 18.01 -10.36
C ARG A 113 -10.58 19.14 -11.35
N LEU A 114 -11.60 20.00 -11.40
CA LEU A 114 -11.59 21.24 -12.19
C LEU A 114 -10.74 22.32 -11.50
N GLU A 115 -10.51 22.20 -10.19
CA GLU A 115 -9.75 23.15 -9.38
C GLU A 115 -8.73 22.45 -8.49
N ARG A 116 -7.57 23.11 -8.31
CA ARG A 116 -6.49 22.61 -7.45
C ARG A 116 -6.95 22.59 -5.98
N PRO A 117 -6.76 21.48 -5.23
CA PRO A 117 -7.10 21.44 -3.81
C PRO A 117 -6.28 22.46 -3.00
N THR A 118 -6.84 22.91 -1.87
CA THR A 118 -6.09 23.70 -0.89
C THR A 118 -5.08 22.80 -0.17
N VAL A 119 -4.02 23.39 0.38
CA VAL A 119 -2.96 22.65 1.08
C VAL A 119 -3.52 21.91 2.29
N GLU A 120 -4.51 22.47 3.00
CA GLU A 120 -5.20 21.83 4.12
C GLU A 120 -5.93 20.54 3.68
N ARG A 121 -6.55 20.55 2.49
CA ARG A 121 -7.19 19.36 1.94
C ARG A 121 -6.16 18.31 1.53
N GLU A 122 -4.99 18.72 1.04
CA GLU A 122 -3.89 17.81 0.75
C GLU A 122 -3.36 17.16 2.03
N ILE A 123 -3.19 17.92 3.12
CA ILE A 123 -2.78 17.43 4.44
C ILE A 123 -3.80 16.38 4.95
N ALA A 124 -5.09 16.74 4.98
CA ALA A 124 -6.14 15.86 5.45
C ALA A 124 -6.22 14.57 4.61
N TRP A 125 -6.02 14.67 3.30
CA TRP A 125 -6.03 13.51 2.41
C TRP A 125 -4.80 12.63 2.59
N GLY A 126 -3.60 13.20 2.72
CA GLY A 126 -2.39 12.46 3.03
C GLY A 126 -2.53 11.67 4.33
N LEU A 127 -3.12 12.28 5.37
CA LEU A 127 -3.42 11.58 6.62
C LEU A 127 -4.45 10.47 6.48
N HIS A 128 -5.52 10.72 5.74
CA HIS A 128 -6.53 9.71 5.48
C HIS A 128 -5.93 8.49 4.75
N PHE A 129 -5.13 8.71 3.70
CA PHE A 129 -4.42 7.64 3.00
C PHE A 129 -3.45 6.89 3.92
N PHE A 130 -2.72 7.62 4.78
CA PHE A 130 -1.84 7.01 5.76
C PHE A 130 -2.60 6.07 6.69
N ARG A 131 -3.73 6.52 7.28
CA ARG A 131 -4.54 5.73 8.22
C ARG A 131 -5.20 4.52 7.55
N GLU A 132 -5.85 4.73 6.42
CA GLU A 132 -6.72 3.71 5.79
C GLU A 132 -5.97 2.68 4.94
N VAL A 133 -4.71 2.97 4.58
CA VAL A 133 -3.92 2.15 3.66
C VAL A 133 -2.56 1.80 4.25
N ILE A 134 -1.73 2.80 4.53
CA ILE A 134 -0.33 2.56 4.93
C ILE A 134 -0.27 1.91 6.33
N PHE A 135 -1.04 2.42 7.28
CA PHE A 135 -1.06 1.94 8.64
C PHE A 135 -1.51 0.48 8.70
N GLU A 136 -2.59 0.12 8.00
CA GLU A 136 -3.08 -1.26 7.89
C GLU A 136 -2.12 -2.20 7.14
N ALA A 137 -1.40 -1.70 6.14
CA ALA A 137 -0.44 -2.49 5.36
C ALA A 137 0.88 -2.74 6.12
N THR A 138 1.25 -1.85 7.04
CA THR A 138 2.54 -1.90 7.74
C THR A 138 2.70 -3.19 8.56
N PRO A 139 1.77 -3.58 9.47
CA PRO A 139 1.87 -4.84 10.20
C PRO A 139 1.93 -6.07 9.28
N GLN A 140 1.20 -6.06 8.16
CA GLN A 140 1.22 -7.16 7.19
C GLN A 140 2.59 -7.31 6.53
N LEU A 141 3.26 -6.19 6.23
CA LEU A 141 4.62 -6.17 5.72
C LEU A 141 5.59 -6.79 6.72
N TYR A 142 5.51 -6.39 8.00
CA TYR A 142 6.32 -6.97 9.08
C TYR A 142 6.04 -8.47 9.26
N GLY A 143 4.78 -8.89 9.25
CA GLY A 143 4.40 -10.29 9.38
C GLY A 143 4.93 -11.17 8.24
N LYS A 144 4.92 -10.67 7.00
CA LYS A 144 5.50 -11.37 5.84
C LYS A 144 7.01 -11.56 5.99
N LEU A 145 7.72 -10.54 6.46
CA LEU A 145 9.16 -10.61 6.70
C LEU A 145 9.49 -11.58 7.85
N GLN A 146 8.78 -11.44 8.97
CA GLN A 146 8.93 -12.33 10.14
C GLN A 146 8.70 -13.79 9.75
N GLY A 147 7.61 -14.08 9.05
CA GLY A 147 7.31 -15.44 8.58
C GLY A 147 8.34 -15.98 7.59
N ALA A 148 9.01 -15.12 6.80
CA ALA A 148 10.11 -15.56 5.93
C ALA A 148 11.34 -15.97 6.75
N PHE A 149 11.70 -15.21 7.81
CA PHE A 149 12.79 -15.59 8.69
C PHE A 149 12.50 -16.86 9.48
N GLU A 150 11.29 -17.03 10.00
CA GLU A 150 10.90 -18.25 10.73
C GLU A 150 11.01 -19.53 9.87
N ARG A 151 10.79 -19.41 8.55
CA ARG A 151 10.95 -20.54 7.62
C ARG A 151 12.40 -20.89 7.32
N HIS A 152 13.24 -19.88 7.12
CA HIS A 152 14.60 -20.07 6.59
C HIS A 152 15.70 -20.03 7.66
N TYR A 153 15.40 -19.53 8.86
CA TYR A 153 16.27 -19.50 10.04
C TYR A 153 15.55 -20.05 11.29
N PRO A 154 15.02 -21.28 11.27
CA PRO A 154 14.18 -21.81 12.34
C PRO A 154 14.94 -22.07 13.67
N GLU A 155 16.23 -22.36 13.59
CA GLU A 155 17.07 -22.69 14.76
C GLU A 155 17.67 -21.44 15.43
N GLU A 156 17.78 -20.33 14.69
CA GLU A 156 18.37 -19.07 15.14
C GLU A 156 17.40 -17.91 14.87
N PRO A 157 16.46 -17.64 15.80
CA PRO A 157 15.42 -16.65 15.58
C PRO A 157 15.98 -15.25 15.34
N ILE A 158 15.63 -14.66 14.20
CA ILE A 158 15.96 -13.28 13.85
C ILE A 158 14.88 -12.35 14.38
N ARG A 159 15.28 -11.31 15.10
CA ARG A 159 14.40 -10.24 15.57
C ARG A 159 14.27 -9.17 14.50
N VAL A 160 13.04 -8.95 14.02
CA VAL A 160 12.72 -7.85 13.10
C VAL A 160 12.57 -6.53 13.88
N PRO A 161 13.45 -5.52 13.69
CA PRO A 161 13.34 -4.22 14.33
C PRO A 161 12.35 -3.32 13.58
N SER A 162 11.95 -2.21 14.19
CA SER A 162 11.20 -1.16 13.49
C SER A 162 12.13 -0.40 12.54
N PHE A 163 12.17 -0.84 11.28
CA PHE A 163 12.94 -0.20 10.20
C PHE A 163 12.15 0.81 9.36
N MET A 164 10.81 0.78 9.38
CA MET A 164 9.98 1.70 8.60
C MET A 164 9.80 3.04 9.32
N ARG A 165 10.13 4.14 8.64
CA ARG A 165 9.94 5.51 9.13
C ARG A 165 9.21 6.33 8.08
N TYR A 166 7.96 6.70 8.34
CA TYR A 166 7.19 7.48 7.38
C TYR A 166 7.45 8.97 7.56
N ALA A 167 7.60 9.67 6.44
CA ALA A 167 7.75 11.12 6.39
C ALA A 167 6.71 11.71 5.44
N SER A 168 6.46 13.01 5.54
CA SER A 168 5.57 13.74 4.66
C SER A 168 6.14 15.11 4.33
N TRP A 169 6.05 15.49 3.06
CA TRP A 169 6.32 16.86 2.59
C TRP A 169 5.04 17.69 2.46
N ILE A 170 3.87 17.06 2.60
CA ILE A 170 2.57 17.73 2.43
C ILE A 170 2.39 18.77 3.55
N GLY A 171 2.17 20.03 3.17
CA GLY A 171 2.09 21.15 4.12
C GLY A 171 3.43 21.63 4.70
N GLY A 172 4.54 20.98 4.34
CA GLY A 172 5.90 21.35 4.77
C GLY A 172 6.77 21.88 3.63
N ASP A 173 6.66 21.30 2.42
CA ASP A 173 7.42 21.73 1.26
C ASP A 173 6.85 23.03 0.68
N ARG A 174 7.70 24.06 0.63
CA ARG A 174 7.36 25.42 0.21
C ARG A 174 7.96 25.78 -1.14
N ASP A 175 8.77 24.89 -1.72
CA ASP A 175 9.47 25.19 -2.96
C ASP A 175 8.48 25.46 -4.10
N GLY A 176 8.53 26.66 -4.67
CA GLY A 176 7.61 27.11 -5.71
C GLY A 176 6.12 27.20 -5.33
N ASN A 177 5.73 27.05 -4.05
CA ASN A 177 4.33 27.04 -3.63
C ASN A 177 4.01 28.11 -2.56
N PRO A 178 3.52 29.31 -2.95
CA PRO A 178 3.23 30.38 -2.00
C PRO A 178 2.09 30.07 -1.02
N ASN A 179 1.27 29.04 -1.33
CA ASN A 179 0.16 28.64 -0.47
C ASN A 179 0.62 27.86 0.78
N VAL A 180 1.87 27.39 0.81
CA VAL A 180 2.43 26.74 2.00
C VAL A 180 3.06 27.82 2.88
N THR A 181 2.27 28.33 3.81
CA THR A 181 2.69 29.34 4.79
C THR A 181 3.14 28.70 6.10
N ALA A 182 3.82 29.45 6.97
CA ALA A 182 4.20 28.96 8.30
C ALA A 182 2.97 28.52 9.14
N ALA A 183 1.83 29.17 8.97
CA ALA A 183 0.58 28.78 9.62
C ALA A 183 0.07 27.42 9.12
N VAL A 184 0.18 27.16 7.82
CA VAL A 184 -0.19 25.87 7.22
C VAL A 184 0.74 24.75 7.68
N THR A 185 2.05 25.00 7.76
CA THR A 185 3.00 24.02 8.31
C THR A 185 2.72 23.72 9.78
N ALA A 186 2.43 24.74 10.59
CA ALA A 186 2.04 24.54 11.99
C ALA A 186 0.74 23.73 12.11
N HIS A 187 -0.24 23.98 11.23
CA HIS A 187 -1.46 23.19 11.14
C HIS A 187 -1.17 21.74 10.78
N ALA A 188 -0.35 21.48 9.75
CA ALA A 188 0.06 20.12 9.37
C ALA A 188 0.69 19.35 10.54
N MET A 189 1.62 19.98 11.27
CA MET A 189 2.27 19.38 12.42
C MET A 189 1.28 19.06 13.56
N ALA A 190 0.26 19.90 13.75
CA ALA A 190 -0.79 19.65 14.74
C ALA A 190 -1.66 18.45 14.33
N GLU A 191 -2.10 18.39 13.08
CA GLU A 191 -2.88 17.26 12.54
C GLU A 191 -2.09 15.94 12.59
N TYR A 192 -0.79 15.97 12.28
CA TYR A 192 0.09 14.79 12.32
C TYR A 192 0.29 14.26 13.74
N ARG A 193 0.28 15.14 14.76
CA ARG A 193 0.40 14.74 16.16
C ARG A 193 -0.87 14.10 16.71
N ASN A 194 -2.02 14.53 16.21
CA ASN A 194 -3.33 14.03 16.63
C ASN A 194 -3.79 12.78 15.85
N THR A 195 -2.90 12.22 15.01
CA THR A 195 -3.09 10.98 14.26
C THR A 195 -2.54 9.80 15.04
#